data_AF-A0A973HPM6-F1
#
_entry.id   AF-A0A973HPM6-F1
#
_cell.length_a   1.000
_cell.length_b   1.000
_cell.length_c   1.000
_cell.angle_alpha   90.00
_cell.angle_beta   90.00
_cell.angle_gamma   90.00
#
_symmetry.space_group_name_H-M   'P 1'
#
loop_
_entity.id
_entity.type
_entity.pdbx_description
1 polymer ?
#
loop_
_entity_poly.entity_id
_entity_poly.type
_entity_poly.pdbx_seq_one_letter_code
_entity_poly.pdbx_strand_id
1 'polypeptide(L)'
;MKAILSLSLFTLLTLNTWAVKYDAAEVKAKLQAFEYDIQKQTLEKAMTELSVTDIAKAVNVGLPINPPTYSKKFVTDILKHEIEDEVSKTFPKSRYEEIAIQVKKKYRIYELNEKVTIRIKNIRRGGQYKVITGHIRQLARTWIRLGDVKYNKDLIDPNHLAHFDLATHVKRVETEKQRLENIFENQRQMEMKIISKKLSPAVWNREGYIKIANQWEAKETVFNEALSKVLAEKIEIIRSEVESEVYEKGGFCWNRDLQRWEICGTQEEVTETETEKTGAKGKIEDLRKKFLDLLKDDDKKDDKKDAGDEDEGEEDDEGEDDEGEEDDWDDEEDEEEEKPVKKAPKKTKKAPEKAKQTKKQADLFDED
;
A
#
# COMPACT_ATOMS: atom_id res chain seq x y z
N MET A 1 38.34 73.57 -0.60
CA MET A 1 37.66 73.22 -1.87
C MET A 1 37.49 71.70 -2.11
N LYS A 2 38.41 70.81 -1.68
CA LYS A 2 38.25 69.35 -1.88
C LYS A 2 37.09 68.68 -1.09
N ALA A 3 36.75 69.19 0.09
CA ALA A 3 35.67 68.64 0.93
C ALA A 3 34.23 68.94 0.43
N ILE A 4 34.06 70.00 -0.37
CA ILE A 4 32.74 70.37 -0.92
C ILE A 4 32.40 69.48 -2.13
N LEU A 5 33.41 69.11 -2.93
CA LEU A 5 33.25 68.16 -4.03
C LEU A 5 32.93 66.73 -3.53
N SER A 6 33.53 66.27 -2.42
CA SER A 6 33.24 64.94 -1.87
C SER A 6 31.84 64.84 -1.25
N LEU A 7 31.33 65.90 -0.61
CA LEU A 7 29.95 65.94 -0.10
C LEU A 7 28.92 65.97 -1.24
N SER A 8 29.21 66.68 -2.33
CA SER A 8 28.32 66.71 -3.51
C SER A 8 28.28 65.37 -4.25
N LEU A 9 29.40 64.64 -4.31
CA LEU A 9 29.45 63.31 -4.91
C LEU A 9 28.70 62.28 -4.06
N PHE A 10 28.84 62.36 -2.73
CA PHE A 10 28.19 61.43 -1.81
C PHE A 10 26.67 61.62 -1.80
N THR A 11 26.20 62.87 -1.86
CA THR A 11 24.76 63.18 -1.97
C THR A 11 24.16 62.74 -3.31
N LEU A 12 24.87 62.94 -4.42
CA LEU A 12 24.46 62.43 -5.76
C LEU A 12 24.42 60.88 -5.81
N LEU A 13 25.37 60.19 -5.18
CA LEU A 13 25.36 58.72 -5.05
C LEU A 13 24.20 58.21 -4.19
N THR A 14 23.87 58.89 -3.09
CA THR A 14 22.72 58.51 -2.24
C THR A 14 21.37 58.80 -2.90
N LEU A 15 21.26 59.86 -3.71
CA LEU A 15 20.05 60.19 -4.46
C LEU A 15 19.82 59.21 -5.61
N ASN A 16 20.87 58.85 -6.37
CA ASN A 16 20.76 57.85 -7.43
C ASN A 16 20.40 56.45 -6.90
N THR A 17 20.95 56.06 -5.75
CA THR A 17 20.59 54.75 -5.15
C THR A 17 19.17 54.72 -4.59
N TRP A 18 18.62 55.84 -4.13
CA TRP A 18 17.22 55.96 -3.73
C TRP A 18 16.26 55.99 -4.93
N ALA A 19 16.58 56.74 -5.97
CA ALA A 19 15.79 56.80 -7.20
C ALA A 19 15.69 55.41 -7.87
N VAL A 20 16.83 54.72 -8.02
CA VAL A 20 16.87 53.35 -8.57
C VAL A 20 16.09 52.35 -7.71
N LYS A 21 16.08 52.51 -6.37
CA LYS A 21 15.30 51.66 -5.47
C LYS A 21 13.79 51.97 -5.51
N TYR A 22 13.42 53.24 -5.68
CA TYR A 22 12.03 53.67 -5.78
C TYR A 22 11.40 53.20 -7.11
N ASP A 23 12.11 53.38 -8.22
CA ASP A 23 11.70 52.88 -9.54
C ASP A 23 11.55 51.35 -9.54
N ALA A 24 12.47 50.62 -8.90
CA ALA A 24 12.39 49.16 -8.80
C ALA A 24 11.17 48.68 -7.99
N ALA A 25 10.78 49.40 -6.93
CA ALA A 25 9.61 49.07 -6.12
C ALA A 25 8.29 49.36 -6.86
N GLU A 26 8.23 50.47 -7.60
CA GLU A 26 7.06 50.83 -8.41
C GLU A 26 6.87 49.86 -9.57
N VAL A 27 7.96 49.49 -10.26
CA VAL A 27 7.94 48.44 -11.29
C VAL A 27 7.45 47.12 -10.70
N LYS A 28 7.96 46.70 -9.54
CA LYS A 28 7.50 45.46 -8.88
C LYS A 28 6.01 45.48 -8.54
N ALA A 29 5.48 46.61 -8.05
CA ALA A 29 4.05 46.75 -7.76
C ALA A 29 3.19 46.70 -9.03
N LYS A 30 3.65 47.31 -10.13
CA LYS A 30 2.99 47.24 -11.43
C LYS A 30 3.03 45.83 -12.02
N LEU A 31 4.14 45.11 -11.90
CA LEU A 31 4.25 43.70 -12.32
C LEU A 31 3.29 42.80 -11.52
N GLN A 32 3.19 43.01 -10.19
CA GLN A 32 2.23 42.27 -9.35
C GLN A 32 0.77 42.49 -9.76
N ALA A 33 0.43 43.65 -10.33
CA ALA A 33 -0.92 43.90 -10.83
C ALA A 33 -1.30 42.99 -12.01
N PHE A 34 -0.33 42.47 -12.76
CA PHE A 34 -0.54 41.54 -13.86
C PHE A 34 -0.56 40.06 -13.44
N GLU A 35 -0.26 39.73 -12.18
CA GLU A 35 -0.18 38.33 -11.70
C GLU A 35 -1.48 37.57 -11.95
N TYR A 36 -2.64 38.22 -11.75
CA TYR A 36 -3.94 37.60 -12.04
C TYR A 36 -4.12 37.29 -13.53
N ASP A 37 -3.74 38.23 -14.41
CA ASP A 37 -3.86 38.06 -15.85
C ASP A 37 -2.90 36.99 -16.37
N ILE A 38 -1.69 36.93 -15.82
CA ILE A 38 -0.70 35.88 -16.08
C ILE A 38 -1.26 34.52 -15.68
N GLN A 39 -1.76 34.38 -14.44
CA GLN A 39 -2.34 33.12 -13.96
C GLN A 39 -3.52 32.67 -14.83
N LYS A 40 -4.43 33.60 -15.15
CA LYS A 40 -5.60 33.31 -15.98
C LYS A 40 -5.22 32.88 -17.39
N GLN A 41 -4.37 33.65 -18.09
CA GLN A 41 -3.94 33.32 -19.45
C GLN A 41 -3.11 32.03 -19.51
N THR A 42 -2.27 31.79 -18.49
CA THR A 42 -1.49 30.54 -18.38
C THR A 42 -2.40 29.35 -18.22
N LEU A 43 -3.42 29.44 -17.36
CA LEU A 43 -4.39 28.36 -17.16
C LEU A 43 -5.24 28.12 -18.42
N GLU A 44 -5.70 29.17 -19.09
CA GLU A 44 -6.45 29.07 -20.34
C GLU A 44 -5.62 28.39 -21.44
N LYS A 45 -4.35 28.82 -21.65
CA LYS A 45 -3.44 28.17 -22.61
C LYS A 45 -3.16 26.71 -22.23
N ALA A 46 -2.84 26.43 -20.97
CA ALA A 46 -2.57 25.07 -20.49
C ALA A 46 -3.78 24.14 -20.73
N MET A 47 -5.00 24.60 -20.44
CA MET A 47 -6.24 23.85 -20.69
C MET A 47 -6.48 23.55 -22.18
N THR A 48 -6.09 24.44 -23.09
CA THR A 48 -6.24 24.19 -24.54
C THR A 48 -5.25 23.16 -25.08
N GLU A 49 -4.08 23.00 -24.45
CA GLU A 49 -3.08 22.01 -24.85
C GLU A 49 -3.27 20.63 -24.20
N LEU A 50 -4.13 20.55 -23.17
CA LEU A 50 -4.35 19.33 -22.41
C LEU A 50 -5.20 18.34 -23.20
N SER A 51 -4.62 17.17 -23.48
CA SER A 51 -5.32 16.03 -24.07
C SER A 51 -5.89 15.11 -22.98
N VAL A 52 -7.19 15.24 -22.72
CA VAL A 52 -7.93 14.38 -21.77
C VAL A 52 -7.78 12.90 -22.11
N THR A 53 -7.73 12.56 -23.40
CA THR A 53 -7.57 11.18 -23.87
C THR A 53 -6.21 10.59 -23.53
N ASP A 54 -5.15 11.39 -23.55
CA ASP A 54 -3.80 10.89 -23.29
C ASP A 54 -3.56 10.73 -21.79
N ILE A 55 -4.12 11.62 -20.97
CA ILE A 55 -4.13 11.48 -19.50
C ILE A 55 -4.89 10.21 -19.11
N ALA A 56 -6.09 9.99 -19.66
CA ALA A 56 -6.89 8.81 -19.39
C ALA A 56 -6.15 7.50 -19.77
N LYS A 57 -5.45 7.49 -20.92
CA LYS A 57 -4.60 6.36 -21.32
C LYS A 57 -3.43 6.14 -20.36
N ALA A 58 -2.77 7.20 -19.90
CA ALA A 58 -1.62 7.12 -19.01
C ALA A 58 -1.98 6.48 -17.66
N VAL A 59 -3.17 6.76 -17.13
CA VAL A 59 -3.69 6.13 -15.90
C VAL A 59 -4.54 4.88 -16.15
N ASN A 60 -4.62 4.41 -17.40
CA ASN A 60 -5.41 3.25 -17.81
C ASN A 60 -6.90 3.33 -17.39
N VAL A 61 -7.48 4.52 -17.49
CA VAL A 61 -8.91 4.78 -17.23
C VAL A 61 -9.64 4.92 -18.56
N GLY A 62 -10.72 4.15 -18.74
CA GLY A 62 -11.59 4.24 -19.92
C GLY A 62 -12.48 5.48 -19.88
N LEU A 63 -12.74 6.08 -21.05
CA LEU A 63 -13.72 7.15 -21.22
C LEU A 63 -15.09 6.56 -21.61
N PRO A 64 -16.22 7.11 -21.12
CA PRO A 64 -16.33 8.22 -20.16
C PRO A 64 -15.94 7.83 -18.73
N ILE A 65 -15.40 8.79 -17.98
CA ILE A 65 -15.03 8.62 -16.57
C ILE A 65 -16.28 8.89 -15.74
N ASN A 66 -16.96 7.81 -15.36
CA ASN A 66 -18.12 7.91 -14.50
C ASN A 66 -17.69 7.91 -13.03
N PRO A 67 -18.34 8.71 -12.18
CA PRO A 67 -18.15 8.63 -10.74
C PRO A 67 -18.54 7.23 -10.23
N PRO A 68 -17.99 6.78 -9.09
CA PRO A 68 -18.35 5.49 -8.52
C PRO A 68 -19.84 5.45 -8.16
N THR A 69 -20.55 4.43 -8.64
CA THR A 69 -22.00 4.25 -8.38
C THR A 69 -22.29 4.02 -6.90
N TYR A 70 -21.39 3.30 -6.23
CA TYR A 70 -21.54 2.88 -4.84
C TYR A 70 -20.26 3.09 -4.06
N SER A 71 -20.37 3.20 -2.73
CA SER A 71 -19.21 3.23 -1.83
C SER A 71 -18.45 1.91 -1.83
N LYS A 72 -17.15 1.96 -1.50
CA LYS A 72 -16.27 0.76 -1.39
C LYS A 72 -16.90 -0.35 -0.53
N LYS A 73 -17.52 0.00 0.60
CA LYS A 73 -18.17 -0.97 1.50
C LYS A 73 -19.33 -1.69 0.81
N PHE A 74 -20.18 -0.95 0.11
CA PHE A 74 -21.30 -1.56 -0.60
C PHE A 74 -20.83 -2.43 -1.77
N VAL A 75 -19.79 -2.01 -2.51
CA VAL A 75 -19.17 -2.85 -3.55
C VAL A 75 -18.59 -4.14 -2.96
N THR A 76 -17.99 -4.11 -1.77
CA THR A 76 -17.53 -5.33 -1.11
C THR A 76 -18.68 -6.27 -0.76
N ASP A 77 -19.85 -5.75 -0.40
CA ASP A 77 -21.01 -6.58 -0.06
C ASP A 77 -21.67 -7.15 -1.31
N ILE A 78 -21.76 -6.38 -2.42
CA ILE A 78 -22.14 -6.92 -3.74
C ILE A 78 -21.21 -8.07 -4.12
N LEU A 79 -19.89 -7.87 -4.00
CA LEU A 79 -18.90 -8.88 -4.35
C LEU A 79 -19.05 -10.14 -3.49
N LYS A 80 -19.27 -10.00 -2.18
CA LYS A 80 -19.54 -11.14 -1.30
C LYS A 80 -20.78 -11.91 -1.73
N HIS A 81 -21.86 -11.21 -2.07
CA HIS A 81 -23.10 -11.84 -2.53
C HIS A 81 -22.92 -12.58 -3.86
N GLU A 82 -22.28 -11.95 -4.84
CA GLU A 82 -22.00 -12.60 -6.13
C GLU A 82 -21.08 -13.82 -5.98
N ILE A 83 -20.06 -13.75 -5.11
CA ILE A 83 -19.21 -14.90 -4.78
C ILE A 83 -20.03 -16.00 -4.12
N GLU A 84 -20.87 -15.67 -3.14
CA GLU A 84 -21.72 -16.65 -2.45
C GLU A 84 -22.69 -17.34 -3.40
N ASP A 85 -23.29 -16.60 -4.33
CA ASP A 85 -24.20 -17.14 -5.34
C ASP A 85 -23.49 -18.11 -6.29
N GLU A 86 -22.26 -17.78 -6.71
CA GLU A 86 -21.49 -18.63 -7.62
C GLU A 86 -20.94 -19.87 -6.92
N VAL A 87 -20.47 -19.73 -5.68
CA VAL A 87 -20.02 -20.85 -4.84
C VAL A 87 -21.19 -21.77 -4.48
N SER A 88 -22.37 -21.23 -4.20
CA SER A 88 -23.54 -22.03 -3.82
C SER A 88 -24.03 -22.95 -4.93
N LYS A 89 -23.69 -22.67 -6.20
CA LYS A 89 -23.99 -23.56 -7.34
C LYS A 89 -23.18 -24.85 -7.29
N THR A 90 -21.91 -24.79 -6.87
CA THR A 90 -21.01 -25.95 -6.77
C THR A 90 -20.99 -26.56 -5.37
N PHE A 91 -21.15 -25.74 -4.33
CA PHE A 91 -21.14 -26.12 -2.92
C PHE A 91 -22.47 -25.70 -2.24
N PRO A 92 -23.59 -26.36 -2.57
CA PRO A 92 -24.88 -26.02 -2.00
C PRO A 92 -24.95 -26.36 -0.51
N LYS A 93 -25.66 -25.53 0.27
CA LYS A 93 -25.86 -25.75 1.72
C LYS A 93 -26.61 -27.05 2.02
N SER A 94 -27.40 -27.58 1.08
CA SER A 94 -28.06 -28.90 1.22
C SER A 94 -27.06 -30.04 1.44
N ARG A 95 -25.79 -29.87 1.05
CA ARG A 95 -24.75 -30.88 1.26
C ARG A 95 -24.50 -31.18 2.74
N TYR A 96 -24.72 -30.21 3.64
CA TYR A 96 -24.65 -30.43 5.08
C TYR A 96 -25.69 -31.45 5.56
N GLU A 97 -26.92 -31.38 5.04
CA GLU A 97 -27.98 -32.34 5.34
C GLU A 97 -27.66 -33.73 4.78
N GLU A 98 -27.11 -33.78 3.57
CA GLU A 98 -26.67 -35.04 2.96
C GLU A 98 -25.54 -35.69 3.77
N ILE A 99 -24.57 -34.93 4.25
CA ILE A 99 -23.51 -35.42 5.15
C ILE A 99 -24.15 -36.01 6.41
N ALA A 100 -25.10 -35.32 7.04
CA ALA A 100 -25.79 -35.82 8.22
C ALA A 100 -26.52 -37.15 7.95
N ILE A 101 -27.21 -37.28 6.81
CA ILE A 101 -27.89 -38.53 6.40
C ILE A 101 -26.88 -39.64 6.12
N GLN A 102 -25.79 -39.35 5.40
CA GLN A 102 -24.75 -40.31 5.07
C GLN A 102 -24.07 -40.86 6.33
N VAL A 103 -23.73 -40.01 7.30
CA VAL A 103 -23.09 -40.42 8.55
C VAL A 103 -24.04 -41.24 9.40
N LYS A 104 -25.31 -40.84 9.53
CA LYS A 104 -26.35 -41.63 10.22
C LYS A 104 -26.52 -43.02 9.59
N LYS A 105 -26.54 -43.10 8.25
CA LYS A 105 -26.63 -44.38 7.53
C LYS A 105 -25.39 -45.24 7.73
N LYS A 106 -24.20 -44.63 7.68
CA LYS A 106 -22.90 -45.30 7.87
C LYS A 106 -22.77 -45.92 9.24
N TYR A 107 -23.23 -45.23 10.29
CA TYR A 107 -23.15 -45.69 11.67
C TYR A 107 -24.48 -46.19 12.24
N ARG A 108 -25.33 -46.87 11.45
CA ARG A 108 -26.59 -47.38 12.02
C ARG A 108 -26.34 -48.35 13.18
N ILE A 109 -27.14 -48.24 14.23
CA ILE A 109 -27.14 -49.21 15.33
C ILE A 109 -27.70 -50.54 14.80
N TYR A 110 -27.01 -51.64 15.09
CA TYR A 110 -27.46 -52.96 14.69
C TYR A 110 -28.55 -53.49 15.61
N GLU A 111 -29.50 -54.22 15.01
CA GLU A 111 -30.63 -54.81 15.73
C GLU A 111 -30.35 -56.25 16.14
N LEU A 112 -31.17 -56.77 17.06
CA LEU A 112 -31.11 -58.20 17.40
C LEU A 112 -31.47 -59.05 16.16
N ASN A 113 -30.87 -60.22 16.09
CA ASN A 113 -30.91 -61.21 15.00
C ASN A 113 -30.27 -60.77 13.68
N GLU A 114 -29.72 -59.56 13.60
CA GLU A 114 -29.00 -59.10 12.42
C GLU A 114 -27.66 -59.82 12.24
N LYS A 115 -27.34 -60.19 10.99
CA LYS A 115 -26.05 -60.81 10.64
C LYS A 115 -25.01 -59.72 10.42
N VAL A 116 -23.98 -59.70 11.26
CA VAL A 116 -22.93 -58.68 11.23
C VAL A 116 -21.55 -59.31 11.09
N THR A 117 -20.64 -58.55 10.50
CA THR A 117 -19.21 -58.88 10.40
C THR A 117 -18.43 -57.83 11.16
N ILE A 118 -17.70 -58.24 12.20
CA ILE A 118 -16.93 -57.35 13.07
C ILE A 118 -15.49 -57.82 13.21
N ARG A 119 -14.62 -56.88 13.59
CA ARG A 119 -13.22 -57.16 13.94
C ARG A 119 -13.06 -57.17 15.45
N ILE A 120 -12.46 -58.23 15.97
CA ILE A 120 -12.20 -58.41 17.41
C ILE A 120 -10.71 -58.67 17.62
N LYS A 121 -10.12 -57.95 18.58
CA LYS A 121 -8.74 -58.07 19.00
C LYS A 121 -8.48 -59.45 19.60
N ASN A 122 -7.55 -60.19 19.01
CA ASN A 122 -7.12 -61.49 19.48
C ASN A 122 -5.97 -61.33 20.48
N ILE A 123 -6.30 -61.42 21.78
CA ILE A 123 -5.33 -61.27 22.88
C ILE A 123 -4.23 -62.35 22.78
N ARG A 124 -4.57 -63.57 22.33
CA ARG A 124 -3.63 -64.70 22.25
C ARG A 124 -2.64 -64.61 21.08
N ARG A 125 -2.86 -63.72 20.11
CA ARG A 125 -2.01 -63.52 18.93
C ARG A 125 -1.47 -62.09 18.85
N GLY A 126 -0.97 -61.56 19.97
CA GLY A 126 -0.31 -60.26 20.01
C GLY A 126 -1.23 -59.07 19.68
N GLY A 127 -2.55 -59.21 19.85
CA GLY A 127 -3.49 -58.11 19.62
C GLY A 127 -3.90 -57.88 18.16
N GLN A 128 -3.64 -58.83 17.25
CA GLN A 128 -4.15 -58.77 15.88
C GLN A 128 -5.68 -58.85 15.84
N TYR A 129 -6.33 -58.11 14.95
CA TYR A 129 -7.77 -58.19 14.75
C TYR A 129 -8.15 -59.44 13.94
N LYS A 130 -9.11 -60.21 14.45
CA LYS A 130 -9.77 -61.31 13.74
C LYS A 130 -11.15 -60.87 13.28
N VAL A 131 -11.49 -61.16 12.02
CA VAL A 131 -12.84 -60.96 11.48
C VAL A 131 -13.75 -62.10 11.93
N ILE A 132 -14.92 -61.74 12.46
CA ILE A 132 -15.94 -62.67 12.92
C ILE A 132 -17.28 -62.24 12.31
N THR A 133 -18.01 -63.21 11.77
CA THR A 133 -19.34 -63.01 11.20
C THR A 133 -20.35 -63.86 11.96
N GLY A 134 -21.49 -63.28 12.34
CA GLY A 134 -22.53 -64.01 13.06
C GLY A 134 -23.78 -63.16 13.30
N HIS A 135 -24.85 -63.80 13.77
CA HIS A 135 -26.10 -63.13 14.14
C HIS A 135 -26.03 -62.58 15.58
N ILE A 136 -26.46 -61.34 15.77
CA ILE A 136 -26.54 -60.72 17.10
C ILE A 136 -27.67 -61.39 17.89
N ARG A 137 -27.36 -62.19 18.90
CA ARG A 137 -28.39 -62.77 19.76
C ARG A 137 -28.70 -61.92 20.99
N GLN A 138 -27.71 -61.17 21.47
CA GLN A 138 -27.86 -60.37 22.69
C GLN A 138 -26.84 -59.23 22.73
N LEU A 139 -27.29 -58.05 23.17
CA LEU A 139 -26.47 -56.88 23.43
C LEU A 139 -26.52 -56.58 24.92
N ALA A 140 -25.37 -56.62 25.59
CA ALA A 140 -25.22 -56.20 26.98
C ALA A 140 -24.32 -54.96 27.07
N ARG A 141 -24.22 -54.37 28.26
CA ARG A 141 -23.40 -53.17 28.50
C ARG A 141 -21.93 -53.40 28.15
N THR A 142 -21.36 -54.54 28.52
CA THR A 142 -19.91 -54.83 28.37
C THR A 142 -19.58 -55.90 27.33
N TRP A 143 -20.57 -56.60 26.78
CA TRP A 143 -20.36 -57.69 25.83
C TRP A 143 -21.50 -57.79 24.82
N ILE A 144 -21.22 -58.48 23.72
CA ILE A 144 -22.20 -58.85 22.69
C ILE A 144 -22.16 -60.37 22.49
N ARG A 145 -23.28 -60.98 22.12
CA ARG A 145 -23.34 -62.41 21.76
C ARG A 145 -23.59 -62.54 20.27
N LEU A 146 -22.63 -63.13 19.55
CA LEU A 146 -22.75 -63.48 18.14
C LEU A 146 -22.89 -64.99 18.01
N GLY A 147 -24.06 -65.46 17.56
CA GLY A 147 -24.42 -66.88 17.62
C GLY A 147 -24.36 -67.41 19.06
N ASP A 148 -23.50 -68.39 19.30
CA ASP A 148 -23.34 -69.00 20.64
C ASP A 148 -22.17 -68.42 21.45
N VAL A 149 -21.36 -67.54 20.87
CA VAL A 149 -20.15 -67.01 21.51
C VAL A 149 -20.36 -65.59 22.02
N LYS A 150 -19.89 -65.33 23.24
CA LYS A 150 -19.86 -63.99 23.85
C LYS A 150 -18.52 -63.31 23.58
N TYR A 151 -18.56 -62.03 23.26
CA TYR A 151 -17.39 -61.19 23.00
C TYR A 151 -17.47 -59.90 23.80
N ASN A 152 -16.39 -59.54 24.51
CA ASN A 152 -16.32 -58.27 25.24
C ASN A 152 -16.19 -57.11 24.26
N LYS A 153 -16.92 -56.02 24.53
CA LYS A 153 -16.93 -54.81 23.70
C LYS A 153 -15.55 -54.13 23.64
N ASP A 154 -14.76 -54.22 24.70
CA ASP A 154 -13.39 -53.67 24.77
C ASP A 154 -12.41 -54.33 23.78
N LEU A 155 -12.79 -55.50 23.24
CA LEU A 155 -11.99 -56.19 22.23
C LEU A 155 -12.48 -55.89 20.82
N ILE A 156 -13.63 -55.25 20.63
CA ILE A 156 -14.15 -54.90 19.31
C ILE A 156 -13.36 -53.69 18.79
N ASP A 157 -13.05 -53.69 17.48
CA ASP A 157 -12.48 -52.52 16.82
C ASP A 157 -13.36 -51.28 17.12
N PRO A 158 -12.77 -50.15 17.56
CA PRO A 158 -13.52 -48.94 17.89
C PRO A 158 -14.45 -48.47 16.76
N ASN A 159 -14.10 -48.73 15.49
CA ASN A 159 -14.95 -48.39 14.36
C ASN A 159 -16.25 -49.20 14.31
N HIS A 160 -16.23 -50.44 14.81
CA HIS A 160 -17.41 -51.29 14.87
C HIS A 160 -18.21 -51.11 16.16
N LEU A 161 -17.59 -50.62 17.24
CA LEU A 161 -18.23 -50.43 18.54
C LEU A 161 -19.42 -49.44 18.48
N ALA A 162 -19.31 -48.42 17.63
CA ALA A 162 -20.35 -47.40 17.41
C ALA A 162 -21.69 -47.99 16.92
N HIS A 163 -21.73 -49.22 16.44
CA HIS A 163 -22.96 -49.87 16.00
C HIS A 163 -23.68 -50.66 17.11
N PHE A 164 -23.07 -50.82 18.30
CA PHE A 164 -23.59 -51.68 19.38
C PHE A 164 -23.87 -50.93 20.68
N ASP A 165 -23.49 -49.66 20.77
CA ASP A 165 -23.63 -48.83 21.97
C ASP A 165 -24.06 -47.42 21.60
N LEU A 166 -25.15 -46.94 22.21
CA LEU A 166 -25.76 -45.65 21.91
C LEU A 166 -24.83 -44.47 22.27
N ALA A 167 -24.13 -44.55 23.40
CA ALA A 167 -23.23 -43.48 23.82
C ALA A 167 -22.04 -43.33 22.86
N THR A 168 -21.44 -44.46 22.46
CA THR A 168 -20.36 -44.49 21.47
C THR A 168 -20.87 -44.10 20.07
N HIS A 169 -22.08 -44.52 19.71
CA HIS A 169 -22.75 -44.15 18.46
C HIS A 169 -22.85 -42.63 18.31
N VAL A 170 -23.48 -41.96 19.28
CA VAL A 170 -23.72 -40.50 19.23
C VAL A 170 -22.40 -39.75 19.08
N LYS A 171 -21.38 -40.09 19.88
CA LYS A 171 -20.05 -39.49 19.78
C LYS A 171 -19.41 -39.71 18.41
N ARG A 172 -19.50 -40.92 17.86
CA ARG A 172 -18.87 -41.25 16.58
C ARG A 172 -19.57 -40.59 15.39
N VAL A 173 -20.90 -40.55 15.41
CA VAL A 173 -21.71 -39.82 14.42
C VAL A 173 -21.36 -38.35 14.44
N GLU A 174 -21.33 -37.71 15.61
CA GLU A 174 -20.99 -36.29 15.72
C GLU A 174 -19.56 -36.02 15.23
N THR A 175 -18.58 -36.83 15.68
CA THR A 175 -17.18 -36.68 15.26
C THR A 175 -17.00 -36.82 13.75
N GLU A 176 -17.63 -37.82 13.13
CA GLU A 176 -17.51 -38.02 11.68
C GLU A 176 -18.25 -36.95 10.89
N LYS A 177 -19.43 -36.52 11.36
CA LYS A 177 -20.18 -35.40 10.79
C LYS A 177 -19.31 -34.15 10.75
N GLN A 178 -18.78 -33.73 11.90
CA GLN A 178 -17.87 -32.58 12.00
C GLN A 178 -16.65 -32.72 11.08
N ARG A 179 -16.04 -33.92 11.01
CA ARG A 179 -14.91 -34.17 10.11
C ARG A 179 -15.28 -33.92 8.64
N LEU A 180 -16.42 -34.42 8.19
CA LEU A 180 -16.87 -34.26 6.80
C LEU A 180 -17.33 -32.83 6.50
N GLU A 181 -18.01 -32.18 7.43
CA GLU A 181 -18.41 -30.77 7.34
C GLU A 181 -17.18 -29.86 7.24
N ASN A 182 -16.15 -30.10 8.05
CA ASN A 182 -14.88 -29.35 7.98
C ASN A 182 -14.17 -29.56 6.63
N ILE A 183 -14.18 -30.78 6.08
CA ILE A 183 -13.61 -31.03 4.75
C ILE A 183 -14.39 -30.24 3.68
N PHE A 184 -15.72 -30.26 3.75
CA PHE A 184 -16.58 -29.53 2.82
C PHE A 184 -16.38 -28.03 2.93
N GLU A 185 -16.37 -27.47 4.14
CA GLU A 185 -16.18 -26.04 4.37
C GLU A 185 -14.79 -25.58 3.92
N ASN A 186 -13.74 -26.36 4.17
CA ASN A 186 -12.40 -26.05 3.66
C ASN A 186 -12.37 -26.01 2.13
N GLN A 187 -13.02 -26.94 1.45
CA GLN A 187 -13.12 -26.94 -0.02
C GLN A 187 -13.92 -25.73 -0.51
N ARG A 188 -15.04 -25.42 0.14
CA ARG A 188 -15.88 -24.25 -0.15
C ARG A 188 -15.11 -22.94 0.01
N GLN A 189 -14.30 -22.79 1.06
CA GLN A 189 -13.45 -21.61 1.27
C GLN A 189 -12.34 -21.48 0.23
N MET A 190 -11.75 -22.60 -0.22
CA MET A 190 -10.79 -22.56 -1.32
C MET A 190 -11.46 -22.07 -2.61
N GLU A 191 -12.66 -22.57 -2.92
CA GLU A 191 -13.42 -22.13 -4.10
C GLU A 191 -13.82 -20.66 -4.01
N MET A 192 -14.28 -20.20 -2.84
CA MET A 192 -14.54 -18.78 -2.57
C MET A 192 -13.34 -17.89 -2.91
N LYS A 193 -12.12 -18.30 -2.53
CA LYS A 193 -10.89 -17.54 -2.84
C LYS A 193 -10.60 -17.53 -4.34
N ILE A 194 -10.85 -18.63 -5.05
CA ILE A 194 -10.64 -18.72 -6.50
C ILE A 194 -11.64 -17.82 -7.24
N ILE A 195 -12.93 -17.90 -6.89
CA ILE A 195 -13.99 -17.10 -7.48
C ILE A 195 -13.79 -15.61 -7.16
N SER A 196 -13.44 -15.28 -5.92
CA SER A 196 -13.12 -13.91 -5.52
C SER A 196 -12.04 -13.29 -6.41
N LYS A 197 -10.96 -14.01 -6.70
CA LYS A 197 -9.89 -13.53 -7.59
C LYS A 197 -10.37 -13.29 -9.03
N LYS A 198 -11.34 -14.06 -9.51
CA LYS A 198 -11.90 -13.95 -10.86
C LYS A 198 -12.92 -12.81 -10.97
N LEU A 199 -13.86 -12.73 -10.02
CA LEU A 199 -14.96 -11.76 -10.04
C LEU A 199 -14.54 -10.37 -9.58
N SER A 200 -13.66 -10.28 -8.57
CA SER A 200 -13.30 -9.00 -7.94
C SER A 200 -12.92 -7.92 -8.96
N PRO A 201 -11.99 -8.15 -9.91
CA PRO A 201 -11.64 -7.12 -10.89
C PRO A 201 -12.81 -6.68 -11.76
N ALA A 202 -13.71 -7.59 -12.14
CA ALA A 202 -14.86 -7.26 -12.98
C ALA A 202 -15.86 -6.39 -12.21
N VAL A 203 -16.19 -6.77 -10.97
CA VAL A 203 -17.14 -6.04 -10.12
C VAL A 203 -16.61 -4.65 -9.78
N TRP A 204 -15.37 -4.54 -9.28
CA TRP A 204 -14.79 -3.24 -8.95
C TRP A 204 -14.70 -2.31 -10.16
N ASN A 205 -14.27 -2.81 -11.32
CA ASN A 205 -14.21 -2.01 -12.55
C ASN A 205 -15.60 -1.56 -13.01
N ARG A 206 -16.62 -2.42 -12.89
CA ARG A 206 -18.01 -2.11 -13.22
C ARG A 206 -18.56 -0.99 -12.33
N GLU A 207 -18.22 -1.01 -11.04
CA GLU A 207 -18.67 -0.01 -10.06
C GLU A 207 -17.80 1.27 -10.03
N GLY A 208 -16.90 1.46 -11.00
CA GLY A 208 -16.14 2.70 -11.16
C GLY A 208 -14.80 2.76 -10.42
N TYR A 209 -14.26 1.63 -10.00
CA TYR A 209 -12.97 1.56 -9.30
C TYR A 209 -11.86 0.95 -10.18
N ILE A 210 -10.62 1.30 -9.91
CA ILE A 210 -9.41 0.73 -10.52
C ILE A 210 -8.41 0.35 -9.42
N LYS A 211 -7.58 -0.65 -9.68
CA LYS A 211 -6.59 -1.13 -8.72
C LYS A 211 -5.25 -0.42 -8.92
N ILE A 212 -4.79 0.30 -7.91
CA ILE A 212 -3.49 1.00 -7.87
C ILE A 212 -2.77 0.59 -6.59
N ALA A 213 -1.49 0.20 -6.70
CA ALA A 213 -0.66 -0.15 -5.53
C ALA A 213 -1.36 -1.07 -4.49
N ASN A 214 -2.08 -2.09 -4.97
CA ASN A 214 -2.90 -3.02 -4.19
C ASN A 214 -4.18 -2.48 -3.53
N GLN A 215 -4.52 -1.22 -3.72
CA GLN A 215 -5.76 -0.60 -3.25
C GLN A 215 -6.75 -0.36 -4.39
N TRP A 216 -8.04 -0.43 -4.09
CA TRP A 216 -9.10 -0.05 -5.02
C TRP A 216 -9.44 1.42 -4.83
N GLU A 217 -9.25 2.21 -5.88
CA GLU A 217 -9.48 3.66 -5.88
C GLU A 217 -10.51 4.03 -6.95
N ALA A 218 -11.23 5.14 -6.75
CA ALA A 218 -12.23 5.56 -7.71
C ALA A 218 -11.53 6.06 -8.98
N LYS A 219 -12.01 5.65 -10.16
CA LYS A 219 -11.44 6.09 -11.44
C LYS A 219 -11.38 7.61 -11.57
N GLU A 220 -12.41 8.28 -11.05
CA GLU A 220 -12.50 9.73 -11.00
C GLU A 220 -11.38 10.37 -10.16
N THR A 221 -11.12 9.85 -8.95
CA THR A 221 -10.07 10.43 -8.08
C THR A 221 -8.70 10.28 -8.72
N VAL A 222 -8.42 9.09 -9.25
CA VAL A 222 -7.17 8.78 -9.96
C VAL A 222 -6.97 9.70 -11.16
N PHE A 223 -8.02 9.89 -11.96
CA PHE A 223 -7.96 10.75 -13.13
C PHE A 223 -7.77 12.21 -12.73
N ASN A 224 -8.48 12.71 -11.73
CA ASN A 224 -8.35 14.09 -11.26
C ASN A 224 -6.96 14.37 -10.69
N GLU A 225 -6.37 13.42 -9.97
CA GLU A 225 -5.00 13.52 -9.49
C GLU A 225 -4.00 13.61 -10.66
N ALA A 226 -4.13 12.74 -11.67
CA ALA A 226 -3.27 12.80 -12.85
C ALA A 226 -3.48 14.07 -13.67
N LEU A 227 -4.73 14.51 -13.85
CA LEU A 227 -5.06 15.76 -14.50
C LEU A 227 -4.40 16.94 -13.78
N SER A 228 -4.47 16.99 -12.45
CA SER A 228 -3.90 18.08 -11.65
C SER A 228 -2.37 18.13 -11.76
N LYS A 229 -1.70 16.97 -11.79
CA LYS A 229 -0.25 16.87 -11.99
C LYS A 229 0.17 17.36 -13.37
N VAL A 230 -0.46 16.86 -14.43
CA VAL A 230 -0.14 17.26 -15.80
C VAL A 230 -0.45 18.74 -16.03
N LEU A 231 -1.55 19.25 -15.45
CA LEU A 231 -1.88 20.68 -15.50
C LEU A 231 -0.81 21.52 -14.81
N ALA A 232 -0.32 21.12 -13.63
CA ALA A 232 0.71 21.85 -12.91
C ALA A 232 2.03 21.91 -13.70
N GLU A 233 2.47 20.78 -14.27
CA GLU A 233 3.65 20.71 -15.14
C GLU A 233 3.51 21.61 -16.37
N LYS A 234 2.32 21.60 -17.00
CA LYS A 234 2.02 22.46 -18.15
C LYS A 234 2.01 23.95 -17.80
N ILE A 235 1.42 24.31 -16.66
CA ILE A 235 1.42 25.69 -16.16
C ILE A 235 2.86 26.16 -15.96
N GLU A 236 3.73 25.35 -15.35
CA GLU A 236 5.13 25.74 -15.11
C GLU A 236 5.89 26.04 -16.41
N ILE A 237 5.69 25.22 -17.45
CA ILE A 237 6.34 25.42 -18.76
C ILE A 237 5.80 26.68 -19.47
N ILE A 238 4.48 26.88 -19.47
CA ILE A 238 3.82 27.96 -20.23
C ILE A 238 3.93 29.31 -19.51
N ARG A 239 4.05 29.30 -18.19
CA ARG A 239 4.03 30.52 -17.35
C ARG A 239 5.06 31.54 -17.81
N SER A 240 6.30 31.15 -18.05
CA SER A 240 7.35 32.09 -18.47
C SER A 240 7.06 32.74 -19.82
N GLU A 241 6.46 32.00 -20.75
CA GLU A 241 6.07 32.54 -22.07
C GLU A 241 4.93 33.55 -21.92
N VAL A 242 3.91 33.21 -21.13
CA VAL A 242 2.77 34.11 -20.86
C VAL A 242 3.20 35.35 -20.07
N GLU A 243 4.04 35.19 -19.06
CA GLU A 243 4.63 36.32 -18.31
C GLU A 243 5.31 37.30 -19.26
N SER A 244 6.12 36.79 -20.18
CA SER A 244 6.78 37.65 -21.17
C SER A 244 5.79 38.38 -22.08
N GLU A 245 4.76 37.69 -22.59
CA GLU A 245 3.76 38.30 -23.46
C GLU A 245 2.91 39.36 -22.74
N VAL A 246 2.54 39.10 -21.49
CA VAL A 246 1.71 40.03 -20.69
C VAL A 246 2.52 41.26 -20.30
N TYR A 247 3.77 41.08 -19.85
CA TYR A 247 4.64 42.20 -19.50
C TYR A 247 5.00 43.05 -20.73
N GLU A 248 5.31 42.44 -21.88
CA GLU A 248 5.56 43.18 -23.12
C GLU A 248 4.34 43.99 -23.57
N LYS A 249 3.13 43.40 -23.51
CA LYS A 249 1.86 44.13 -23.79
C LYS A 249 1.59 45.25 -22.78
N GLY A 250 2.02 45.06 -21.53
CA GLY A 250 1.96 46.07 -20.47
C GLY A 250 2.99 47.20 -20.61
N GLY A 251 3.85 47.16 -21.63
CA GLY A 251 4.87 48.16 -21.89
C GLY A 251 6.17 47.94 -21.11
N PHE A 252 6.49 46.70 -20.73
CA PHE A 252 7.77 46.33 -20.09
C PHE A 252 8.70 45.59 -21.05
N CYS A 253 10.02 45.75 -20.91
CA CYS A 253 11.04 44.97 -21.60
C CYS A 253 11.94 44.23 -20.61
N TRP A 254 12.43 43.07 -21.03
CA TRP A 254 13.43 42.32 -20.27
C TRP A 254 14.82 42.92 -20.47
N ASN A 255 15.39 43.51 -19.41
CA ASN A 255 16.76 44.00 -19.41
C ASN A 255 17.73 42.83 -19.15
N ARG A 256 18.52 42.44 -20.15
CA ARG A 256 19.46 41.30 -20.06
C ARG A 256 20.61 41.54 -19.09
N ASP A 257 21.05 42.79 -18.94
CA ASP A 257 22.21 43.14 -18.11
C ASP A 257 21.85 43.12 -16.61
N LEU A 258 20.60 43.51 -16.29
CA LEU A 258 20.09 43.57 -14.92
C LEU A 258 19.22 42.36 -14.54
N GLN A 259 18.98 41.44 -15.48
CA GLN A 259 18.12 40.26 -15.33
C GLN A 259 16.75 40.60 -14.69
N ARG A 260 16.10 41.69 -15.15
CA ARG A 260 14.81 42.14 -14.63
C ARG A 260 13.97 42.84 -15.70
N TRP A 261 12.66 42.90 -15.47
CA TRP A 261 11.71 43.68 -16.27
C TRP A 261 11.79 45.17 -15.93
N GLU A 262 11.77 46.03 -16.95
CA GLU A 262 11.78 47.50 -16.84
C GLU A 262 10.76 48.11 -17.81
N ILE A 263 10.34 49.36 -17.60
CA ILE A 263 9.37 50.03 -18.49
C ILE A 263 10.06 50.34 -19.83
N CYS A 264 9.49 49.86 -20.93
CA CYS A 264 9.91 50.20 -22.28
C CYS A 264 9.80 51.72 -22.50
N GLY A 265 10.93 52.41 -22.63
CA GLY A 265 10.94 53.79 -23.13
C GLY A 265 11.37 54.89 -22.16
N THR A 266 12.00 54.59 -21.03
CA THR A 266 12.85 55.61 -20.36
C THR A 266 14.21 55.70 -21.06
N GLN A 267 14.22 56.07 -22.34
CA GLN A 267 15.30 56.94 -22.80
C GLN A 267 14.96 58.30 -22.23
N GLU A 268 15.64 58.70 -21.16
CA GLU A 268 15.78 60.12 -20.87
C GLU A 268 16.20 60.78 -22.19
N GLU A 269 15.37 61.69 -22.70
CA GLU A 269 15.82 62.76 -23.58
C GLU A 269 16.90 63.51 -22.80
N VAL A 270 18.14 63.03 -22.87
CA VAL A 270 19.31 63.84 -22.56
C VAL A 270 19.38 64.85 -23.70
N THR A 271 18.65 65.95 -23.56
CA THR A 271 18.90 67.15 -24.34
C THR A 271 20.34 67.56 -24.05
N GLU A 272 21.22 67.23 -24.99
CA GLU A 272 22.54 67.80 -25.11
C GLU A 272 22.40 69.33 -25.11
N THR A 273 22.78 69.97 -24.01
CA THR A 273 23.27 71.34 -24.07
C THR A 273 24.77 71.29 -24.01
N GLU A 274 25.38 71.40 -25.20
CA GLU A 274 26.77 71.74 -25.39
C GLU A 274 27.13 72.97 -24.53
N THR A 275 28.07 72.80 -23.60
CA THR A 275 29.06 73.84 -23.33
C THR A 275 30.44 73.20 -23.34
N GLU A 276 31.16 73.43 -24.44
CA GLU A 276 32.61 73.25 -24.51
C GLU A 276 33.29 74.03 -23.38
N LYS A 277 34.20 73.36 -22.66
CA LYS A 277 35.57 73.83 -22.46
C LYS A 277 36.47 72.70 -21.94
N THR A 278 37.14 72.11 -22.91
CA THR A 278 38.51 71.59 -22.87
C THR A 278 39.33 71.97 -21.62
N GLY A 279 39.85 70.96 -20.91
CA GLY A 279 40.88 71.15 -19.87
C GLY A 279 40.90 70.13 -18.72
N ALA A 280 39.83 69.35 -18.52
CA ALA A 280 39.72 68.47 -17.35
C ALA A 280 39.94 66.96 -17.61
N LYS A 281 39.76 66.47 -18.85
CA LYS A 281 39.88 65.03 -19.15
C LYS A 281 41.29 64.46 -18.90
N GLY A 282 42.35 65.18 -19.28
CA GLY A 282 43.72 64.75 -19.04
C GLY A 282 44.11 64.67 -17.55
N LYS A 283 43.52 65.51 -16.70
CA LYS A 283 43.78 65.49 -15.25
C LYS A 283 43.03 64.36 -14.52
N ILE A 284 41.89 63.92 -15.06
CA ILE A 284 41.08 62.83 -14.48
C ILE A 284 41.69 61.47 -14.82
N GLU A 285 42.23 61.28 -16.03
CA GLU A 285 42.97 60.06 -16.37
C GLU A 285 44.29 59.93 -15.61
N ASP A 286 45.03 61.03 -15.41
CA ASP A 286 46.24 61.04 -14.58
C ASP A 286 45.97 60.74 -13.09
N LEU A 287 44.83 61.21 -12.57
CA LEU A 287 44.39 60.90 -11.21
C LEU A 287 43.92 59.44 -11.08
N ARG A 288 43.24 58.90 -12.10
CA ARG A 288 42.80 57.49 -12.12
C ARG A 288 43.99 56.54 -12.22
N LYS A 289 45.04 56.89 -12.97
CA LYS A 289 46.28 56.12 -13.07
C LYS A 289 47.08 56.15 -11.75
N LYS A 290 47.24 57.32 -11.14
CA LYS A 290 47.89 57.45 -9.81
C LYS A 290 47.16 56.71 -8.70
N PHE A 291 45.83 56.64 -8.75
CA PHE A 291 45.04 55.91 -7.75
C PHE A 291 45.13 54.39 -7.94
N LEU A 292 45.26 53.91 -9.18
CA LEU A 292 45.44 52.48 -9.50
C LEU A 292 46.86 51.96 -9.20
N ASP A 293 47.88 52.81 -9.30
CA ASP A 293 49.25 52.45 -8.89
C ASP A 293 49.38 52.41 -7.35
N LEU A 294 48.69 53.31 -6.62
CA LEU A 294 48.64 53.30 -5.15
C LEU A 294 47.94 52.07 -4.55
N LEU A 295 47.05 51.40 -5.31
CA LEU A 295 46.35 50.18 -4.87
C LEU A 295 47.14 48.89 -5.16
N LYS A 296 48.25 48.94 -5.91
CA LYS A 296 49.04 47.76 -6.28
C LYS A 296 50.30 47.56 -5.44
N ASP A 297 50.64 48.52 -4.59
CA ASP A 297 51.85 48.49 -3.76
C ASP A 297 51.63 47.97 -2.33
N ASP A 298 50.38 47.72 -1.90
CA ASP A 298 50.08 47.26 -0.52
C ASP A 298 49.87 45.74 -0.36
N ASP A 299 49.76 44.94 -1.43
CA ASP A 299 49.50 43.48 -1.35
C ASP A 299 50.72 42.59 -1.61
N LYS A 300 51.93 43.12 -1.38
CA LYS A 300 53.16 42.31 -1.37
C LYS A 300 54.03 42.62 -0.16
N LYS A 301 53.74 41.97 0.96
CA LYS A 301 54.77 41.36 1.81
C LYS A 301 54.21 40.46 2.91
N ASP A 302 54.95 39.38 3.08
CA ASP A 302 55.11 38.51 4.24
C ASP A 302 54.14 37.32 4.33
N ASP A 303 54.56 36.15 3.82
CA ASP A 303 55.44 35.14 4.49
C ASP A 303 54.61 34.28 5.45
N LYS A 304 54.34 33.01 5.14
CA LYS A 304 55.18 31.79 5.29
C LYS A 304 54.73 30.98 6.51
N LYS A 305 54.63 29.66 6.30
CA LYS A 305 54.91 28.56 7.24
C LYS A 305 53.91 28.38 8.39
N ASP A 306 53.69 27.20 8.96
CA ASP A 306 54.18 25.82 8.82
C ASP A 306 53.18 24.97 9.66
N ALA A 307 53.01 23.68 9.32
CA ALA A 307 52.48 22.60 10.18
C ALA A 307 51.02 22.75 10.67
N GLY A 308 50.22 21.71 10.90
CA GLY A 308 50.43 20.28 11.08
C GLY A 308 49.30 19.79 12.00
N ASP A 309 48.91 18.53 11.79
CA ASP A 309 48.18 17.63 12.69
C ASP A 309 46.73 17.90 13.13
N GLU A 310 45.93 16.85 12.88
CA GLU A 310 44.98 16.16 13.77
C GLU A 310 44.06 17.02 14.66
N ASP A 311 42.75 16.87 14.54
CA ASP A 311 41.98 16.22 15.61
C ASP A 311 40.56 15.83 15.18
N GLU A 312 40.07 14.83 15.87
CA GLU A 312 38.81 14.12 15.84
C GLU A 312 37.60 15.01 16.18
N GLY A 313 36.42 14.59 15.76
CA GLY A 313 35.18 15.29 16.06
C GLY A 313 33.97 14.51 15.56
N GLU A 314 33.68 13.43 16.28
CA GLU A 314 32.39 12.73 16.31
C GLU A 314 31.25 13.74 16.50
N GLU A 315 30.19 13.64 15.70
CA GLU A 315 28.84 13.95 16.17
C GLU A 315 27.88 12.90 15.64
N ASP A 316 27.45 12.10 16.60
CA ASP A 316 26.32 11.18 16.60
C ASP A 316 25.03 11.93 16.28
N ASP A 317 24.16 11.33 15.47
CA ASP A 317 22.73 11.64 15.50
C ASP A 317 21.98 10.31 15.57
N GLU A 318 21.85 9.85 16.81
CA GLU A 318 20.98 8.77 17.24
C GLU A 318 19.52 9.23 17.11
N GLY A 319 18.85 8.80 16.03
CA GLY A 319 17.41 8.87 15.92
C GLY A 319 16.77 7.69 16.64
N GLU A 320 16.44 7.94 17.91
CA GLU A 320 15.68 7.09 18.84
C GLU A 320 14.35 6.57 18.26
N ASP A 321 14.10 5.29 18.55
CA ASP A 321 12.89 4.72 19.14
C ASP A 321 11.51 5.18 18.62
N ASP A 322 10.86 4.27 17.89
CA ASP A 322 9.40 4.14 17.95
C ASP A 322 9.06 2.64 18.06
N GLU A 323 9.18 2.15 19.30
CA GLU A 323 8.57 0.89 19.73
C GLU A 323 7.05 1.08 19.73
N GLY A 324 6.44 0.75 18.59
CA GLY A 324 4.99 0.63 18.46
C GLY A 324 4.47 -0.53 19.31
N GLU A 325 3.86 -0.12 20.42
CA GLU A 325 3.25 -0.88 21.50
C GLU A 325 2.39 -2.07 21.08
N GLU A 326 2.42 -3.06 21.97
CA GLU A 326 1.64 -4.27 22.01
C GLU A 326 0.17 -3.95 22.26
N ASP A 327 -0.73 -4.31 21.33
CA ASP A 327 -2.16 -4.38 21.61
C ASP A 327 -2.45 -5.68 22.39
N ASP A 328 -2.24 -5.59 23.71
CA ASP A 328 -2.80 -6.47 24.74
C ASP A 328 -4.33 -6.34 24.73
N TRP A 329 -5.01 -7.42 24.31
CA TRP A 329 -6.44 -7.58 24.58
C TRP A 329 -6.60 -8.40 25.86
N ASP A 330 -6.69 -7.66 26.98
CA ASP A 330 -7.28 -8.10 28.23
C ASP A 330 -8.77 -8.43 28.00
N ASP A 331 -9.13 -9.69 28.14
CA ASP A 331 -10.45 -10.13 28.58
C ASP A 331 -10.25 -10.93 29.89
N GLU A 332 -10.21 -10.18 31.00
CA GLU A 332 -10.77 -10.60 32.30
C GLU A 332 -12.25 -10.97 32.07
N GLU A 333 -12.91 -11.98 32.64
CA GLU A 333 -12.78 -12.72 33.89
C GLU A 333 -13.68 -13.96 33.73
N ASP A 334 -13.28 -15.12 34.25
CA ASP A 334 -14.17 -16.01 35.01
C ASP A 334 -13.34 -17.11 35.68
N GLU A 335 -13.17 -16.94 37.00
CA GLU A 335 -12.71 -17.89 38.00
C GLU A 335 -13.63 -19.16 37.98
N GLU A 336 -13.27 -20.39 38.32
CA GLU A 336 -12.61 -20.92 39.52
C GLU A 336 -12.13 -22.39 39.27
N GLU A 337 -11.00 -22.74 39.90
CA GLU A 337 -10.66 -24.03 40.56
C GLU A 337 -10.71 -25.37 39.76
N GLU A 338 -9.76 -26.32 39.81
CA GLU A 338 -8.86 -26.79 40.87
C GLU A 338 -7.76 -27.73 40.25
N LYS A 339 -6.53 -27.71 40.78
CA LYS A 339 -5.40 -28.60 40.39
C LYS A 339 -5.55 -30.01 41.03
N PRO A 340 -4.85 -31.06 40.53
CA PRO A 340 -3.55 -31.34 41.12
C PRO A 340 -2.45 -31.87 40.17
N VAL A 341 -1.23 -31.52 40.59
CA VAL A 341 0.12 -31.86 40.11
C VAL A 341 0.41 -33.37 40.06
N LYS A 342 1.20 -33.84 39.05
CA LYS A 342 2.31 -34.81 39.25
C LYS A 342 3.26 -34.96 38.04
N LYS A 343 4.48 -34.44 38.26
CA LYS A 343 5.84 -34.92 37.91
C LYS A 343 6.11 -35.70 36.60
N ALA A 344 7.06 -35.16 35.84
CA ALA A 344 7.84 -35.79 34.77
C ALA A 344 8.67 -37.02 35.24
N PRO A 345 9.25 -37.81 34.30
CA PRO A 345 10.62 -37.49 33.88
C PRO A 345 11.02 -37.78 32.40
N LYS A 346 11.95 -36.93 31.93
CA LYS A 346 13.15 -37.13 31.06
C LYS A 346 13.17 -38.11 29.86
N LYS A 347 13.50 -37.48 28.72
CA LYS A 347 14.54 -37.76 27.70
C LYS A 347 14.50 -39.09 26.92
N THR A 348 14.49 -38.98 25.59
CA THR A 348 15.59 -39.47 24.72
C THR A 348 15.52 -38.87 23.30
N LYS A 349 16.72 -38.65 22.74
CA LYS A 349 17.03 -38.12 21.40
C LYS A 349 16.83 -39.18 20.31
N LYS A 350 16.34 -38.78 19.12
CA LYS A 350 16.99 -38.97 17.79
C LYS A 350 16.03 -38.58 16.65
N ALA A 351 16.51 -37.72 15.77
CA ALA A 351 16.01 -37.47 14.41
C ALA A 351 16.75 -38.40 13.41
N PRO A 352 16.54 -38.29 12.08
CA PRO A 352 15.31 -38.24 11.30
C PRO A 352 15.30 -39.34 10.20
N GLU A 353 14.13 -39.70 9.63
CA GLU A 353 14.14 -40.46 8.38
C GLU A 353 13.04 -40.02 7.40
N LYS A 354 13.47 -39.95 6.14
CA LYS A 354 12.86 -39.28 4.99
C LYS A 354 11.57 -39.96 4.55
N ALA A 355 10.48 -39.20 4.45
CA ALA A 355 9.29 -39.63 3.74
C ALA A 355 9.48 -39.42 2.22
N LYS A 356 9.61 -40.53 1.47
CA LYS A 356 9.40 -40.54 0.03
C LYS A 356 7.91 -40.43 -0.25
N GLN A 357 7.51 -39.34 -0.91
CA GLN A 357 6.23 -39.25 -1.62
C GLN A 357 6.24 -40.25 -2.78
N THR A 358 5.29 -41.17 -2.82
CA THR A 358 4.87 -41.82 -4.07
C THR A 358 3.46 -41.40 -4.41
N LYS A 359 3.42 -40.56 -5.44
CA LYS A 359 2.28 -40.16 -6.26
C LYS A 359 1.84 -41.37 -7.10
N LYS A 360 0.57 -41.77 -7.01
CA LYS A 360 -0.22 -42.48 -8.03
C LYS A 360 -1.69 -42.31 -7.62
N GLN A 361 -2.40 -41.33 -8.21
CA GLN A 361 -3.23 -41.49 -9.43
C GLN A 361 -4.25 -42.62 -9.23
N ALA A 362 -5.52 -42.30 -8.98
CA ALA A 362 -6.49 -41.79 -9.95
C ALA A 362 -6.75 -42.86 -11.01
N ASP A 363 -7.87 -43.56 -10.83
CA ASP A 363 -8.68 -44.26 -11.83
C ASP A 363 -9.69 -45.10 -11.06
N LEU A 364 -10.94 -44.62 -10.97
CA LEU A 364 -12.14 -45.41 -10.70
C LEU A 364 -13.30 -44.44 -10.53
N PHE A 365 -13.82 -43.91 -11.64
CA PHE A 365 -15.24 -43.59 -11.83
C PHE A 365 -15.45 -43.31 -13.31
N ASP A 366 -15.61 -44.40 -14.06
CA ASP A 366 -16.43 -44.46 -15.27
C ASP A 366 -17.01 -45.88 -15.33
N GLU A 367 -18.17 -45.99 -15.98
CA GLU A 367 -18.99 -47.17 -16.27
C GLU A 367 -20.22 -47.38 -15.33
N ASP A 368 -21.32 -46.80 -15.84
CA ASP A 368 -22.69 -47.34 -15.99
C ASP A 368 -23.54 -47.76 -14.78
#